data_AF-A0A1I3QWL3-F1
#
_entry.id   AF-A0A1I3QWL3-F1
#
_cell.length_a   1.000
_cell.length_b   1.000
_cell.length_c   1.000
_cell.angle_alpha   90.00
_cell.angle_beta   90.00
_cell.angle_gamma   90.00
#
_symmetry.space_group_name_H-M   'P 1'
#
loop_
_entity.id
_entity.type
_entity.pdbx_description
1 polymer ?
#
loop_
_entity_poly.entity_id
_entity_poly.type
_entity_poly.pdbx_seq_one_letter_code
_entity_poly.pdbx_strand_id
1 'polypeptide(L)'
;MDWKQLLERFEFSPTSGPEPIHRIKSLEARIGVALPHDYRDFLQQVGGGELRDAIVPCTVPTPFGAHNLTWLHSVSELIDLLTSTVAPRNMICFSYGHFGMTGCLSIAGIDHGHVYALDTEMRYFWNDERLSCYPHLDPDIKEFFRMRDAEELPERPWGYENCYHMASSFTEFVQKMATGE
;
A
#
# COMPACT_ATOMS: atom_id res chain seq x y z
N MET A 1 4.45 -10.35 17.36
CA MET A 1 3.05 -10.28 16.88
C MET A 1 2.70 -11.63 16.29
N ASP A 2 1.51 -12.16 16.53
CA ASP A 2 1.04 -13.39 15.85
C ASP A 2 0.34 -13.00 14.54
N TRP A 3 1.12 -12.97 13.46
CA TRP A 3 0.62 -12.56 12.15
C TRP A 3 -0.44 -13.51 11.60
N LYS A 4 -0.31 -14.81 11.87
CA LYS A 4 -1.22 -15.83 11.33
C LYS A 4 -2.62 -15.65 11.91
N GLN A 5 -2.71 -15.49 13.23
CA GLN A 5 -3.99 -15.27 13.90
C GLN A 5 -4.70 -13.98 13.41
N LEU A 6 -3.94 -12.92 13.13
CA LEU A 6 -4.52 -11.68 12.60
C LEU A 6 -5.01 -11.86 11.16
N LEU A 7 -4.23 -12.55 10.32
CA LEU A 7 -4.53 -12.73 8.90
C LEU A 7 -5.64 -13.75 8.64
N GLU A 8 -5.85 -14.71 9.54
CA GLU A 8 -6.99 -15.65 9.50
C GLU A 8 -8.35 -14.94 9.45
N ARG A 9 -8.45 -13.72 9.99
CA ARG A 9 -9.67 -12.89 9.94
C ARG A 9 -10.08 -12.49 8.53
N PHE A 10 -9.13 -12.53 7.59
CA PHE A 10 -9.33 -12.16 6.18
C PHE A 10 -9.22 -13.37 5.24
N GLU A 11 -9.42 -14.58 5.78
CA GLU A 11 -9.30 -15.83 5.02
C GLU A 11 -7.98 -15.91 4.23
N PHE A 12 -6.89 -15.45 4.87
CA PHE A 12 -5.59 -15.38 4.23
C PHE A 12 -5.11 -16.76 3.76
N SER A 13 -4.71 -16.84 2.50
CA SER A 13 -4.20 -18.06 1.87
C SER A 13 -2.74 -17.87 1.47
N PRO A 14 -1.78 -18.47 2.21
CA PRO A 14 -0.35 -18.32 1.90
C PRO A 14 0.00 -18.99 0.56
N THR A 15 0.83 -18.33 -0.24
CA THR A 15 1.24 -18.82 -1.57
C THR A 15 2.67 -19.36 -1.59
N SER A 16 3.55 -18.81 -0.75
CA SER A 16 4.98 -19.18 -0.71
C SER A 16 5.47 -19.68 0.65
N GLY A 17 4.64 -19.57 1.70
CA GLY A 17 5.04 -19.85 3.09
C GLY A 17 6.15 -18.93 3.61
N PRO A 18 6.64 -19.16 4.84
CA PRO A 18 7.64 -18.32 5.49
C PRO A 18 8.93 -18.18 4.65
N GLU A 19 9.39 -16.95 4.46
CA GLU A 19 10.54 -16.65 3.61
C GLU A 19 11.86 -16.89 4.35
N PRO A 20 12.81 -17.66 3.78
CA PRO A 20 14.09 -17.87 4.40
C PRO A 20 14.92 -16.58 4.41
N ILE A 21 15.63 -16.35 5.52
CA ILE A 21 16.37 -15.09 5.78
C ILE A 21 17.32 -14.68 4.65
N HIS A 22 17.92 -15.62 3.93
CA HIS A 22 18.84 -15.30 2.83
C HIS A 22 18.13 -14.68 1.62
N ARG A 23 16.85 -15.00 1.37
CA ARG A 23 16.05 -14.36 0.31
C ARG A 23 15.71 -12.93 0.67
N ILE A 24 15.32 -12.69 1.92
CA ILE A 24 15.07 -11.33 2.41
C ILE A 24 16.34 -10.49 2.34
N LYS A 25 17.50 -11.02 2.77
CA LYS A 25 18.78 -10.33 2.62
C LYS A 25 19.15 -10.04 1.17
N SER A 26 18.78 -10.92 0.24
CA SER A 26 18.96 -10.70 -1.21
C SER A 26 18.09 -9.54 -1.72
N LEU A 27 16.83 -9.44 -1.26
CA LEU A 27 15.96 -8.30 -1.54
C LEU A 27 16.55 -7.00 -0.95
N GLU A 28 16.93 -7.00 0.33
CA GLU A 28 17.59 -5.86 1.02
C GLU A 28 18.84 -5.39 0.26
N ALA A 29 19.67 -6.32 -0.22
CA ALA A 29 20.85 -5.99 -1.01
C ALA A 29 20.53 -5.37 -2.37
N ARG A 30 19.41 -5.74 -3.00
CA ARG A 30 18.96 -5.18 -4.28
C ARG A 30 18.36 -3.78 -4.13
N ILE A 31 17.59 -3.54 -3.07
CA ILE A 31 17.04 -2.21 -2.75
C ILE A 31 18.10 -1.28 -2.13
N GLY A 32 19.18 -1.83 -1.59
CA GLY A 32 20.31 -1.08 -1.03
C GLY A 32 20.10 -0.63 0.43
N VAL A 33 19.04 -1.09 1.08
CA VAL A 33 18.64 -0.71 2.45
C VAL A 33 18.02 -1.91 3.17
N ALA A 34 18.04 -1.89 4.51
CA ALA A 34 17.34 -2.89 5.30
C ALA A 34 15.82 -2.64 5.27
N LEU A 35 15.04 -3.72 5.25
CA LEU A 35 13.60 -3.61 5.37
C LEU A 35 13.23 -3.17 6.80
N PRO A 36 12.09 -2.48 6.99
CA PRO A 36 11.48 -2.28 8.29
C PRO A 36 11.36 -3.60 9.06
N HIS A 37 11.67 -3.58 10.35
CA HIS A 37 11.80 -4.79 11.17
C HIS A 37 10.49 -5.60 11.22
N ASP A 38 9.36 -4.94 11.35
CA ASP A 38 8.04 -5.56 11.40
C ASP A 38 7.65 -6.24 10.08
N TYR A 39 7.94 -5.59 8.94
CA TYR A 39 7.72 -6.19 7.63
C TYR A 39 8.66 -7.37 7.37
N ARG A 40 9.91 -7.26 7.83
CA ARG A 40 10.87 -8.37 7.81
C ARG A 40 10.34 -9.58 8.59
N ASP A 41 9.83 -9.34 9.80
CA ASP A 41 9.26 -10.39 10.65
C ASP A 41 8.05 -11.07 9.99
N PHE A 42 7.18 -10.29 9.35
CA PHE A 42 6.05 -10.81 8.58
C PHE A 42 6.51 -11.76 7.48
N LEU A 43 7.46 -11.34 6.63
CA LEU A 43 8.00 -12.18 5.57
C LEU A 43 8.61 -13.48 6.13
N GLN A 44 9.33 -13.42 7.24
CA GLN A 44 9.97 -14.59 7.86
C GLN A 44 9.01 -15.56 8.53
N GLN A 45 7.82 -15.12 8.94
CA GLN A 45 6.85 -15.94 9.69
C GLN A 45 5.69 -16.43 8.82
N VAL A 46 5.36 -15.68 7.77
CA VAL A 46 4.18 -15.90 6.93
C VAL A 46 4.56 -15.99 5.46
N GLY A 47 5.31 -15.00 4.96
CA GLY A 47 5.57 -14.82 3.53
C GLY A 47 4.44 -14.04 2.83
N GLY A 48 4.22 -14.31 1.54
CA GLY A 48 3.14 -13.70 0.76
C GLY A 48 1.88 -14.58 0.70
N GLY A 49 0.78 -14.00 0.22
CA GLY A 49 -0.49 -14.72 0.04
C GLY A 49 -1.67 -13.84 -0.36
N GLU A 50 -2.78 -14.52 -0.61
CA GLU A 50 -4.07 -13.92 -0.98
C GLU A 50 -4.85 -13.52 0.28
N LEU A 51 -5.65 -12.45 0.17
CA LEU A 51 -6.59 -11.97 1.19
C LEU A 51 -7.99 -11.89 0.58
N ARG A 52 -9.01 -12.27 1.35
CA ARG A 52 -10.41 -12.10 0.95
C ARG A 52 -10.88 -10.67 1.21
N ASP A 53 -10.58 -9.79 0.26
CA ASP A 53 -11.05 -8.39 0.19
C ASP A 53 -10.93 -7.64 1.54
N ALA A 54 -9.71 -7.56 2.08
CA ALA A 54 -9.46 -6.81 3.31
C ALA A 54 -9.61 -5.30 3.05
N ILE A 55 -10.51 -4.62 3.78
CA ILE A 55 -10.70 -3.17 3.65
C ILE A 55 -9.62 -2.47 4.46
N VAL A 56 -8.90 -1.53 3.83
CA VAL A 56 -7.92 -0.69 4.53
C VAL A 56 -8.23 0.79 4.27
N PRO A 57 -8.60 1.56 5.30
CA PRO A 57 -8.80 2.99 5.11
C PRO A 57 -7.45 3.72 5.00
N CYS A 58 -7.43 4.79 4.21
CA CYS A 58 -6.35 5.78 4.28
C CYS A 58 -6.66 6.77 5.40
N THR A 59 -5.60 7.30 6.00
CA THR A 59 -5.68 8.36 7.03
C THR A 59 -5.90 9.75 6.44
N VAL A 60 -5.95 9.85 5.11
CA VAL A 60 -6.12 11.08 4.35
C VAL A 60 -7.16 10.86 3.24
N PRO A 61 -7.84 11.92 2.75
CA PRO A 61 -8.74 11.82 1.61
C PRO A 61 -8.04 11.23 0.37
N THR A 62 -8.76 10.40 -0.39
CA THR A 62 -8.23 9.70 -1.57
C THR A 62 -9.21 9.76 -2.76
N PRO A 63 -8.73 9.65 -4.01
CA PRO A 63 -9.59 9.61 -5.20
C PRO A 63 -10.23 8.23 -5.46
N PHE A 64 -10.11 7.31 -4.51
CA PHE A 64 -10.69 5.96 -4.54
C PHE A 64 -11.49 5.59 -3.30
N GLY A 65 -11.52 6.44 -2.28
CA GLY A 65 -12.16 6.12 -1.00
C GLY A 65 -11.49 4.93 -0.29
N ALA A 66 -12.31 4.17 0.45
CA ALA A 66 -11.89 2.91 1.04
C ALA A 66 -11.64 1.87 -0.06
N HIS A 67 -10.60 1.06 0.11
CA HIS A 67 -10.19 0.10 -0.89
C HIS A 67 -9.96 -1.28 -0.30
N ASN A 68 -10.18 -2.28 -1.14
CA ASN A 68 -9.93 -3.68 -0.82
C ASN A 68 -8.52 -4.05 -1.26
N LEU A 69 -7.83 -4.73 -0.36
CA LEU A 69 -6.54 -5.35 -0.59
C LEU A 69 -6.74 -6.85 -0.67
N THR A 70 -6.24 -7.45 -1.75
CA THR A 70 -6.48 -8.86 -2.09
C THR A 70 -5.20 -9.68 -2.08
N TRP A 71 -4.03 -9.04 -1.99
CA TRP A 71 -2.76 -9.74 -2.07
C TRP A 71 -1.66 -9.08 -1.24
N LEU A 72 -0.84 -9.88 -0.57
CA LEU A 72 0.43 -9.49 0.02
C LEU A 72 1.56 -10.22 -0.72
N HIS A 73 2.51 -9.46 -1.28
CA HIS A 73 3.58 -10.00 -2.11
C HIS A 73 4.61 -10.81 -1.30
N SER A 74 5.00 -11.94 -1.87
CA SER A 74 6.17 -12.74 -1.49
C SER A 74 7.48 -12.05 -1.90
N VAL A 75 8.62 -12.51 -1.38
CA VAL A 75 9.92 -11.91 -1.74
C VAL A 75 10.21 -12.03 -3.23
N SER A 76 9.75 -13.10 -3.89
CA SER A 76 9.92 -13.25 -5.34
C SER A 76 9.22 -12.14 -6.10
N GLU A 77 7.95 -11.91 -5.77
CA GLU A 77 7.12 -10.90 -6.44
C GLU A 77 7.64 -9.49 -6.16
N LEU A 78 8.09 -9.22 -4.93
CA LEU A 78 8.75 -7.96 -4.61
C LEU A 78 9.96 -7.71 -5.51
N ILE A 79 10.81 -8.73 -5.73
CA ILE A 79 11.99 -8.62 -6.60
C ILE A 79 11.58 -8.33 -8.04
N ASP A 80 10.55 -9.00 -8.55
CA ASP A 80 10.04 -8.79 -9.91
C ASP A 80 9.46 -7.38 -10.09
N LEU A 81 8.92 -6.79 -9.03
CA LEU A 81 8.37 -5.45 -9.01
C LEU A 81 9.41 -4.33 -8.81
N LEU A 82 10.67 -4.64 -8.46
CA LEU A 82 11.70 -3.61 -8.27
C LEU A 82 11.99 -2.78 -9.53
N THR A 83 11.70 -3.32 -10.71
CA THR A 83 11.84 -2.60 -11.98
C THR A 83 10.59 -1.82 -12.38
N SER A 84 9.54 -1.85 -11.55
CA SER A 84 8.32 -1.07 -11.79
C SER A 84 8.65 0.42 -11.81
N THR A 85 8.09 1.12 -12.79
CA THR A 85 8.20 2.59 -12.90
C THR A 85 7.07 3.31 -12.18
N VAL A 86 6.15 2.55 -11.57
CA VAL A 86 4.94 3.08 -10.92
C VAL A 86 5.23 3.50 -9.48
N ALA A 87 6.02 2.71 -8.74
CA ALA A 87 6.38 3.01 -7.36
C ALA A 87 7.39 4.16 -7.25
N PRO A 88 7.23 5.09 -6.29
CA PRO A 88 8.29 6.04 -5.95
C PRO A 88 9.60 5.32 -5.62
N ARG A 89 10.74 5.94 -5.97
CA ARG A 89 12.07 5.31 -5.86
C ARG A 89 12.46 4.89 -4.44
N ASN A 90 11.86 5.50 -3.42
CA ASN A 90 12.12 5.19 -2.02
C ASN A 90 11.08 4.22 -1.42
N MET A 91 10.28 3.56 -2.26
CA MET A 91 9.26 2.60 -1.85
C MET A 91 9.36 1.28 -2.60
N ILE A 92 8.72 0.25 -2.05
CA ILE A 92 8.43 -1.01 -2.74
C ILE A 92 6.92 -1.28 -2.74
N CYS A 93 6.38 -1.82 -3.83
CA CYS A 93 5.01 -2.33 -3.86
C CYS A 93 4.96 -3.66 -3.11
N PHE A 94 4.24 -3.73 -1.99
CA PHE A 94 4.12 -4.95 -1.17
C PHE A 94 2.76 -5.61 -1.24
N SER A 95 1.77 -4.96 -1.87
CA SER A 95 0.43 -5.51 -1.99
C SER A 95 -0.26 -5.05 -3.27
N TYR A 96 -1.34 -5.76 -3.60
CA TYR A 96 -2.24 -5.40 -4.68
C TYR A 96 -3.68 -5.35 -4.19
N GLY A 97 -4.48 -4.45 -4.75
CA GLY A 97 -5.90 -4.32 -4.47
C GLY A 97 -6.71 -3.88 -5.67
N HIS A 98 -8.00 -3.62 -5.44
CA HIS A 98 -8.91 -3.22 -6.51
C HIS A 98 -8.72 -1.74 -6.91
N PHE A 99 -9.32 -1.37 -8.05
CA PHE A 99 -9.44 0.02 -8.51
C PHE A 99 -8.11 0.75 -8.71
N GLY A 100 -7.09 0.05 -9.22
CA GLY A 100 -5.81 0.65 -9.56
C GLY A 100 -5.07 1.20 -8.34
N MET A 101 -5.11 0.45 -7.24
CA MET A 101 -4.40 0.77 -6.00
C MET A 101 -3.44 -0.37 -5.66
N THR A 102 -2.21 -0.02 -5.31
CA THR A 102 -1.20 -0.93 -4.80
C THR A 102 -0.67 -0.40 -3.47
N GLY A 103 -0.47 -1.27 -2.48
CA GLY A 103 0.16 -0.84 -1.23
C GLY A 103 1.66 -0.74 -1.42
N CYS A 104 2.22 0.37 -0.97
CA CYS A 104 3.64 0.66 -0.98
C CYS A 104 4.17 0.79 0.44
N LEU A 105 5.38 0.28 0.65
CA LEU A 105 6.13 0.40 1.88
C LEU A 105 7.30 1.34 1.64
N SER A 106 7.41 2.40 2.44
CA SER A 106 8.56 3.29 2.40
C SER A 106 9.79 2.60 2.98
N ILE A 107 10.86 2.52 2.17
CA ILE A 107 12.11 1.83 2.49
C ILE A 107 13.28 2.79 2.69
N ALA A 108 13.10 4.09 2.46
CA ALA A 108 14.10 5.11 2.76
C ALA A 108 13.44 6.46 3.01
N GLY A 109 14.07 7.31 3.83
CA GLY A 109 13.56 8.65 4.15
C GLY A 109 13.18 8.79 5.62
N ILE A 110 12.54 9.92 5.95
CA ILE A 110 12.04 10.21 7.30
C ILE A 110 10.85 9.32 7.69
N ASP A 111 10.17 8.78 6.69
CA ASP A 111 8.97 7.95 6.74
C ASP A 111 9.31 6.46 6.56
N HIS A 112 10.56 6.05 6.82
CA HIS A 112 10.97 4.64 6.74
C HIS A 112 10.03 3.74 7.55
N GLY A 113 9.43 2.74 6.89
CA GLY A 113 8.46 1.85 7.50
C GLY A 113 6.99 2.25 7.33
N HIS A 114 6.70 3.46 6.87
CA HIS A 114 5.34 3.90 6.62
C HIS A 114 4.73 3.18 5.41
N VAL A 115 3.41 3.01 5.46
CA VAL A 115 2.61 2.26 4.51
C VAL A 115 1.65 3.21 3.80
N TYR A 116 1.66 3.17 2.47
CA TYR A 116 0.92 4.07 1.60
C TYR A 116 0.08 3.29 0.58
N ALA A 117 -1.10 3.78 0.25
CA ALA A 117 -1.83 3.36 -0.94
C ALA A 117 -1.32 4.20 -2.12
N LEU A 118 -0.75 3.55 -3.13
CA LEU A 118 -0.35 4.19 -4.38
C LEU A 118 -1.45 4.04 -5.42
N ASP A 119 -1.92 5.17 -5.91
CA ASP A 119 -2.85 5.25 -7.03
C ASP A 119 -2.13 5.07 -8.36
N THR A 120 -2.28 3.90 -8.96
CA THR A 120 -1.67 3.57 -10.25
C THR A 120 -2.39 4.22 -11.44
N GLU A 121 -3.63 4.69 -11.24
CA GLU A 121 -4.42 5.42 -12.25
C GLU A 121 -4.09 6.92 -12.29
N MET A 122 -3.22 7.37 -11.37
CA MET A 122 -2.74 8.75 -11.29
C MET A 122 -3.89 9.77 -11.21
N ARG A 123 -4.96 9.43 -10.49
CA ARG A 123 -6.21 10.22 -10.44
C ARG A 123 -6.02 11.59 -9.85
N TYR A 124 -4.99 11.80 -9.04
CA TYR A 124 -4.64 13.14 -8.59
C TYR A 124 -4.55 14.14 -9.75
N PHE A 125 -4.10 13.72 -10.93
CA PHE A 125 -3.95 14.58 -12.11
C PHE A 125 -5.16 14.57 -13.06
N TRP A 126 -6.28 13.93 -12.71
CA TRP A 126 -7.47 13.95 -13.57
C TRP A 126 -8.08 15.35 -13.63
N ASN A 127 -8.29 15.84 -14.85
CA ASN A 127 -8.93 17.13 -15.10
C ASN A 127 -10.47 17.00 -15.18
N ASP A 128 -11.17 18.12 -15.27
CA ASP A 128 -12.63 18.18 -15.39
C ASP A 128 -13.18 17.36 -16.55
N GLU A 129 -12.48 17.34 -17.69
CA GLU A 129 -12.83 16.55 -18.85
C GLU A 129 -12.86 15.05 -18.48
N ARG A 130 -11.80 14.55 -17.84
CA ARG A 130 -11.75 13.15 -17.39
C ARG A 130 -12.81 12.85 -16.34
N LEU A 131 -13.03 13.75 -15.38
CA LEU A 131 -14.04 13.60 -14.34
C LEU A 131 -15.46 13.56 -14.91
N SER A 132 -15.73 14.30 -16.00
CA SER A 132 -17.04 14.31 -16.65
C SER A 132 -17.46 12.94 -17.20
N CYS A 133 -16.49 12.05 -17.50
CA CYS A 133 -16.76 10.68 -17.92
C CYS A 133 -17.29 9.79 -16.78
N TYR A 134 -17.26 10.26 -15.52
CA TYR A 134 -17.67 9.52 -14.33
C TYR A 134 -18.72 10.31 -13.51
N PRO A 135 -19.95 10.51 -14.02
CA PRO A 135 -20.96 11.35 -13.36
C PRO A 135 -21.44 10.80 -12.00
N HIS A 136 -21.32 9.49 -11.81
CA HIS A 136 -21.76 8.77 -10.62
C HIS A 136 -20.64 8.45 -9.63
N LEU A 137 -19.54 9.24 -9.64
CA LEU A 137 -18.53 9.13 -8.59
C LEU A 137 -19.15 9.30 -7.20
N ASP A 138 -18.61 8.52 -6.28
CA ASP A 138 -18.94 8.58 -4.86
C ASP A 138 -18.74 10.00 -4.30
N PRO A 139 -19.60 10.49 -3.40
CA PRO A 139 -19.45 11.79 -2.76
C PRO A 139 -18.06 12.05 -2.17
N ASP A 140 -17.43 11.05 -1.56
CA ASP A 140 -16.11 11.21 -0.93
C ASP A 140 -15.01 11.42 -1.99
N ILE A 141 -15.15 10.77 -3.15
CA ILE A 141 -14.24 10.97 -4.29
C ILE A 141 -14.45 12.36 -4.90
N LYS A 142 -15.69 12.84 -4.99
CA LYS A 142 -15.98 14.21 -5.45
C LYS A 142 -15.40 15.25 -4.50
N GLU A 143 -15.50 15.01 -3.20
CA GLU A 143 -14.94 15.87 -2.17
C GLU A 143 -13.40 15.91 -2.26
N PHE A 144 -12.75 14.78 -2.52
CA PHE A 144 -11.31 14.75 -2.78
C PHE A 144 -10.89 15.72 -3.90
N PHE A 145 -11.60 15.68 -5.04
CA PHE A 145 -11.28 16.56 -6.18
C PHE A 145 -11.56 18.03 -5.85
N ARG A 146 -12.65 18.32 -5.15
CA ARG A 146 -12.94 19.67 -4.65
C ARG A 146 -11.81 20.19 -3.75
N MET A 147 -11.36 19.39 -2.78
CA MET A 147 -10.26 19.75 -1.87
C MET A 147 -8.95 19.95 -2.63
N ARG A 148 -8.65 19.10 -3.63
CA ARG A 148 -7.47 19.25 -4.48
C ARG A 148 -7.46 20.61 -5.17
N ASP A 149 -8.56 20.94 -5.84
CA ASP A 149 -8.66 22.14 -6.68
C ASP A 149 -8.67 23.43 -5.84
N ALA A 150 -9.13 23.33 -4.59
CA ALA A 150 -9.09 24.40 -3.61
C ALA A 150 -7.76 24.48 -2.82
N GLU A 151 -6.79 23.60 -3.10
CA GLU A 151 -5.53 23.47 -2.33
C GLU A 151 -5.77 23.19 -0.81
N GLU A 152 -6.84 22.48 -0.49
CA GLU A 152 -7.26 22.13 0.88
C GLU A 152 -6.86 20.70 1.31
N LEU A 153 -6.19 19.94 0.42
CA LEU A 153 -5.66 18.63 0.79
C LEU A 153 -4.55 18.75 1.85
N PRO A 154 -4.41 17.77 2.76
CA PRO A 154 -3.29 17.73 3.70
C PRO A 154 -1.94 17.83 2.99
N GLU A 155 -0.99 18.51 3.63
CA GLU A 155 0.39 18.58 3.15
C GLU A 155 1.01 17.18 3.07
N ARG A 156 1.83 16.96 2.04
CA ARG A 156 2.50 15.69 1.80
C ARG A 156 3.90 15.91 1.21
N PRO A 157 4.79 14.92 1.34
CA PRO A 157 6.11 15.00 0.72
C PRO A 157 6.03 15.22 -0.79
N TRP A 158 7.04 15.89 -1.33
CA TRP A 158 7.17 16.07 -2.78
C TRP A 158 7.30 14.71 -3.48
N GLY A 159 6.56 14.51 -4.59
CA GLY A 159 6.54 13.25 -5.34
C GLY A 159 5.53 12.21 -4.82
N TYR A 160 4.72 12.57 -3.81
CA TYR A 160 3.74 11.68 -3.17
C TYR A 160 2.31 12.06 -3.59
N GLU A 161 2.15 12.72 -4.73
CA GLU A 161 0.85 13.22 -5.22
C GLU A 161 -0.17 12.09 -5.41
N ASN A 162 0.29 10.86 -5.65
CA ASN A 162 -0.53 9.66 -5.79
C ASN A 162 -0.29 8.64 -4.66
N CYS A 163 0.41 9.02 -3.58
CA CYS A 163 0.66 8.17 -2.42
C CYS A 163 -0.14 8.69 -1.21
N TYR A 164 -1.03 7.85 -0.70
CA TYR A 164 -1.97 8.21 0.37
C TYR A 164 -1.64 7.39 1.61
N HIS A 165 -1.35 8.07 2.73
CA HIS A 165 -0.88 7.41 3.93
C HIS A 165 -1.95 6.51 4.56
N MET A 166 -1.60 5.25 4.85
CA MET A 166 -2.46 4.27 5.53
C MET A 166 -2.03 4.06 7.00
N ALA A 167 -0.73 3.87 7.23
CA ALA A 167 -0.20 3.56 8.55
C ALA A 167 1.27 3.93 8.68
N SER A 168 1.74 4.14 9.90
CA SER A 168 3.12 4.52 10.20
C SER A 168 4.06 3.31 10.33
N SER A 169 3.53 2.09 10.23
CA SER A 169 4.26 0.83 10.28
C SER A 169 3.46 -0.28 9.61
N PHE A 170 4.12 -1.39 9.24
CA PHE A 170 3.43 -2.57 8.71
C PHE A 170 2.58 -3.26 9.79
N THR A 171 3.05 -3.27 11.04
CA THR A 171 2.26 -3.72 12.18
C THR A 171 0.95 -2.93 12.33
N GLU A 172 1.03 -1.60 12.36
CA GLU A 172 -0.15 -0.73 12.45
C GLU A 172 -1.09 -0.96 11.26
N PHE A 173 -0.54 -1.09 10.05
CA PHE A 173 -1.31 -1.40 8.85
C PHE A 173 -2.16 -2.68 9.03
N VAL A 174 -1.55 -3.80 9.43
CA VAL A 174 -2.29 -5.07 9.64
C VAL A 174 -3.32 -4.95 10.76
N GLN A 175 -3.03 -4.18 11.82
CA GLN A 175 -3.98 -3.94 12.90
C GLN A 175 -5.19 -3.14 12.43
N LYS A 176 -4.98 -2.07 11.64
CA LYS A 176 -6.05 -1.26 11.04
C LYS A 176 -6.94 -2.06 10.12
N MET A 177 -6.38 -2.96 9.31
CA MET A 177 -7.19 -3.90 8.53
C MET A 177 -8.14 -4.69 9.44
N ALA A 178 -7.68 -5.08 10.64
CA ALA A 178 -8.41 -5.97 11.55
C ALA A 178 -9.47 -5.26 12.38
N THR A 179 -9.37 -3.94 12.53
CA THR A 179 -10.35 -3.11 13.23
C THR A 179 -11.29 -2.39 12.27
N GLY A 180 -10.87 -2.18 11.02
CA GLY A 180 -11.59 -1.32 10.06
C GLY A 180 -11.50 0.17 10.43
N GLU A 181 -10.54 0.54 11.28
CA GLU A 181 -10.31 1.89 11.81
C GLU A 181 -8.99 2.48 11.30
#